data_AF-A0A9P4KGU9-F1
#
_entry.id   AF-A0A9P4KGU9-F1
#
_cell.length_a   1.000
_cell.length_b   1.000
_cell.length_c   1.000
_cell.angle_alpha   90.00
_cell.angle_beta   90.00
_cell.angle_gamma   90.00
#
_symmetry.space_group_name_H-M   'P 1'
#
loop_
_entity.id
_entity.type
_entity.pdbx_description
1 polymer ?
#
loop_
_entity_poly.entity_id
_entity_poly.type
_entity_poly.pdbx_seq_one_letter_code
_entity_poly.pdbx_strand_id
1 'polypeptide(L)'
;MAATPGEQATPFRLGSTAPNFTAETTKGTIDFYKYAGNAWTILFCYPVDFAPVATTELILLAKLQPEFDKFNVKLLALSTGDSLERHLAWEKDIEEISGAPLEFPIIADKDRTISHLYNVVDDGDLEDSSTGDSTGFAFKTRSAFIISPQKKFKLIFNYPASVGMNTVELIRVLHCLETVEAAKGLRTPGNWIPGCDLVIHPDITDEQAQVKFPNYQSVKPYLRFVETPTQTVEAEHLLFRKGHLASHSIVAQDGLLSGALNDEEHHAIVS
;
A
#
# COMPACT_ATOMS: atom_id res chain seq x y z
N MET A 1 -5.28 26.74 -6.70
CA MET A 1 -6.60 27.40 -6.63
C MET A 1 -7.40 26.62 -5.61
N ALA A 2 -7.98 27.29 -4.61
CA ALA A 2 -8.86 26.64 -3.65
C ALA A 2 -10.15 26.22 -4.38
N ALA A 3 -10.62 24.99 -4.13
CA ALA A 3 -11.85 24.48 -4.72
C ALA A 3 -13.05 25.29 -4.24
N THR A 4 -13.99 25.56 -5.14
CA THR A 4 -15.23 26.30 -4.83
C THR A 4 -16.25 25.32 -4.22
N PRO A 5 -17.05 25.72 -3.21
CA PRO A 5 -18.09 24.84 -2.66
C PRO A 5 -19.07 24.38 -3.75
N GLY A 6 -19.17 23.07 -3.98
CA GLY A 6 -20.06 22.46 -4.99
C GLY A 6 -19.38 21.94 -6.26
N GLU A 7 -18.07 22.10 -6.41
CA GLU A 7 -17.32 21.40 -7.46
C GLU A 7 -17.08 19.95 -7.02
N GLN A 8 -17.82 18.99 -7.61
CA GLN A 8 -17.60 17.57 -7.33
C GLN A 8 -16.12 17.23 -7.51
N ALA A 9 -15.49 16.70 -6.47
CA ALA A 9 -14.10 16.28 -6.51
C ALA A 9 -13.90 15.38 -7.74
N THR A 10 -12.94 15.72 -8.60
CA THR A 10 -12.67 14.91 -9.79
C THR A 10 -12.27 13.51 -9.31
N PRO A 11 -12.98 12.44 -9.70
CA PRO A 11 -12.69 11.11 -9.20
C PRO A 11 -11.23 10.75 -9.51
N PHE A 12 -10.51 10.20 -8.53
CA PHE A 12 -9.13 9.77 -8.78
C PHE A 12 -9.12 8.68 -9.83
N ARG A 13 -8.37 8.92 -10.89
CA ARG A 13 -8.18 7.97 -11.97
C ARG A 13 -6.73 7.51 -11.92
N LEU A 14 -6.51 6.23 -12.20
CA LEU A 14 -5.16 5.74 -12.42
C LEU A 14 -4.46 6.59 -13.48
N GLY A 15 -3.23 7.02 -13.20
CA GLY A 15 -2.46 7.93 -14.04
C GLY A 15 -2.71 9.42 -13.82
N SER A 16 -3.70 9.83 -13.03
CA SER A 16 -3.84 11.24 -12.63
C SER A 16 -2.73 11.63 -11.65
N THR A 17 -2.41 12.92 -11.60
CA THR A 17 -1.39 13.44 -10.68
C THR A 17 -1.96 13.49 -9.26
N ALA A 18 -1.23 12.93 -8.30
CA ALA A 18 -1.54 13.01 -6.89
C ALA A 18 -1.44 14.47 -6.40
N PRO A 19 -2.45 15.04 -5.72
CA PRO A 19 -2.38 16.42 -5.26
C PRO A 19 -1.20 16.67 -4.32
N ASN A 20 -0.48 17.78 -4.53
CA ASN A 20 0.55 18.22 -3.58
C ASN A 20 -0.12 18.88 -2.37
N PHE A 21 0.50 18.75 -1.20
CA PHE A 21 0.08 19.38 0.04
C PHE A 21 1.29 19.71 0.91
N THR A 22 1.07 20.58 1.90
CA THR A 22 1.99 20.83 3.00
C THR A 22 1.28 20.46 4.30
N ALA A 23 1.94 19.71 5.17
CA ALA A 23 1.35 19.18 6.39
C ALA A 23 2.32 19.15 7.55
N GLU A 24 1.81 19.37 8.76
CA GLU A 24 2.50 18.96 9.98
C GLU A 24 2.44 17.45 10.15
N THR A 25 3.56 16.85 10.56
CA THR A 25 3.66 15.41 10.77
C THR A 25 4.48 15.11 12.02
N THR A 26 4.45 13.86 12.47
CA THR A 26 5.28 13.38 13.59
C THR A 26 6.78 13.53 13.35
N LYS A 27 7.22 13.70 12.09
CA LYS A 27 8.62 13.92 11.70
C LYS A 27 8.88 15.35 11.19
N GLY A 28 8.04 16.30 11.59
CA GLY A 28 8.13 17.71 11.21
C GLY A 28 7.29 18.05 9.97
N THR A 29 7.28 19.33 9.58
CA THR A 29 6.49 19.79 8.44
C THR A 29 7.06 19.27 7.13
N ILE A 30 6.21 18.71 6.27
CA ILE A 30 6.59 18.22 4.94
C ILE A 30 5.84 18.97 3.83
N ASP A 31 6.49 19.11 2.67
CA ASP A 31 5.82 19.25 1.38
C ASP A 31 5.81 17.86 0.73
N PHE A 32 4.64 17.38 0.32
CA PHE A 32 4.48 16.00 -0.15
C PHE A 32 5.39 15.66 -1.33
N TYR A 33 5.54 16.56 -2.31
CA TYR A 33 6.39 16.30 -3.47
C TYR A 33 7.88 16.27 -3.11
N LYS A 34 8.34 17.17 -2.24
CA LYS A 34 9.72 17.16 -1.73
C LYS A 34 9.98 15.91 -0.89
N TYR A 35 9.04 15.53 -0.04
CA TYR A 35 9.12 14.32 0.76
C TYR A 35 9.24 13.09 -0.16
N ALA A 36 8.32 12.93 -1.12
CA ALA A 36 8.32 11.82 -2.06
C ALA A 36 9.57 11.79 -2.95
N GLY A 37 10.10 12.94 -3.38
CA GLY A 37 11.33 13.01 -4.19
C GLY A 37 11.22 12.17 -5.46
N ASN A 38 12.20 11.29 -5.72
CA ASN A 38 12.18 10.33 -6.83
C ASN A 38 11.80 8.90 -6.37
N ALA A 39 11.23 8.76 -5.18
CA ALA A 39 10.78 7.49 -4.63
C ALA A 39 9.34 7.18 -5.03
N TRP A 40 8.98 5.90 -4.96
CA TRP A 40 7.58 5.51 -4.83
C TRP A 40 7.05 6.04 -3.50
N THR A 41 5.74 6.25 -3.41
CA THR A 41 5.12 6.66 -2.14
C THR A 41 3.83 5.89 -1.93
N ILE A 42 3.67 5.35 -0.72
CA ILE A 42 2.40 4.78 -0.26
C ILE A 42 1.83 5.73 0.77
N LEU A 43 0.75 6.42 0.41
CA LEU A 43 -0.06 7.20 1.34
C LEU A 43 -1.14 6.28 1.91
N PHE A 44 -1.02 5.94 3.18
CA PHE A 44 -1.94 5.08 3.92
C PHE A 44 -2.85 5.94 4.81
N CYS A 45 -4.13 5.96 4.48
CA CYS A 45 -5.16 6.71 5.20
C CYS A 45 -5.95 5.76 6.11
N TYR A 46 -6.08 6.12 7.39
CA TYR A 46 -6.83 5.35 8.37
C TYR A 46 -7.77 6.24 9.20
N PRO A 47 -8.81 5.66 9.84
CA PRO A 47 -9.87 6.45 10.47
C PRO A 47 -9.42 7.31 11.66
N VAL A 48 -8.77 6.68 12.64
CA VAL A 48 -8.49 7.30 13.94
C VAL A 48 -7.37 6.55 14.67
N ASP A 49 -6.59 7.28 15.44
CA ASP A 49 -5.58 6.76 16.35
C ASP A 49 -6.21 5.94 17.49
N PHE A 50 -5.41 5.05 18.09
CA PHE A 50 -5.81 4.14 19.17
C PHE A 50 -6.97 3.19 18.80
N ALA A 51 -7.20 2.97 17.50
CA ALA A 51 -8.12 1.95 17.01
C ALA A 51 -7.39 0.61 16.78
N PRO A 52 -8.01 -0.54 17.09
CA PRO A 52 -7.34 -1.83 17.03
C PRO A 52 -6.86 -2.20 15.62
N VAL A 53 -7.70 -2.05 14.59
CA VAL A 53 -7.32 -2.37 13.20
C VAL A 53 -6.19 -1.45 12.72
N ALA A 54 -6.29 -0.14 12.97
CA ALA A 54 -5.25 0.80 12.57
C ALA A 54 -3.91 0.52 13.28
N THR A 55 -3.97 0.12 14.56
CA THR A 55 -2.79 -0.31 15.33
C THR A 55 -2.14 -1.53 14.66
N THR A 56 -2.92 -2.55 14.32
CA THR A 56 -2.39 -3.74 13.63
C THR A 56 -1.76 -3.40 12.28
N GLU A 57 -2.34 -2.49 11.51
CA GLU A 57 -1.82 -2.08 10.19
C GLU A 57 -0.49 -1.33 10.31
N LEU A 58 -0.38 -0.38 11.24
CA LEU A 58 0.86 0.37 11.45
C LEU A 58 1.99 -0.50 12.01
N ILE A 59 1.68 -1.49 12.86
CA ILE A 59 2.67 -2.49 13.30
C ILE A 59 3.23 -3.27 12.10
N LEU A 60 2.36 -3.71 11.19
CA LEU A 60 2.80 -4.43 9.98
C LEU A 60 3.67 -3.53 9.09
N LEU A 61 3.26 -2.28 8.88
CA LEU A 61 4.04 -1.31 8.09
C LEU A 61 5.40 -0.99 8.73
N ALA A 62 5.47 -0.87 10.06
CA ALA A 62 6.73 -0.67 10.79
C ALA A 62 7.67 -1.86 10.61
N LYS A 63 7.17 -3.08 10.81
CA LYS A 63 7.96 -4.31 10.67
C LYS A 63 8.42 -4.56 9.24
N LEU A 64 7.56 -4.27 8.26
CA LEU A 64 7.84 -4.47 6.84
C LEU A 64 8.55 -3.28 6.18
N GLN A 65 8.95 -2.24 6.94
CA GLN A 65 9.71 -1.10 6.42
C GLN A 65 10.91 -1.54 5.53
N PRO A 66 11.73 -2.54 5.93
CA PRO A 66 12.84 -3.00 5.10
C PRO A 66 12.40 -3.58 3.74
N GLU A 67 11.22 -4.18 3.65
CA GLU A 67 10.68 -4.69 2.38
C GLU A 67 10.29 -3.55 1.45
N PHE A 68 9.70 -2.48 1.98
CA PHE A 68 9.37 -1.29 1.20
C PHE A 68 10.62 -0.54 0.74
N ASP A 69 11.68 -0.51 1.57
CA ASP A 69 12.95 0.15 1.24
C ASP A 69 13.64 -0.48 0.01
N LYS A 70 13.46 -1.80 -0.22
CA LYS A 70 13.98 -2.49 -1.42
C LYS A 70 13.44 -1.90 -2.73
N PHE A 71 12.25 -1.30 -2.69
CA PHE A 71 11.61 -0.65 -3.84
C PHE A 71 11.83 0.87 -3.86
N ASN A 72 12.64 1.41 -2.95
CA ASN A 72 12.75 2.85 -2.74
C ASN A 72 11.35 3.48 -2.56
N VAL A 73 10.55 2.88 -1.67
CA VAL A 73 9.22 3.37 -1.28
C VAL A 73 9.33 4.22 -0.03
N LYS A 74 8.68 5.37 -0.05
CA LYS A 74 8.41 6.17 1.15
C LYS A 74 7.01 5.89 1.65
N LEU A 75 6.89 5.38 2.85
CA LEU A 75 5.60 5.27 3.52
C LEU A 75 5.19 6.64 4.09
N LEU A 76 3.89 6.89 4.17
CA LEU A 76 3.32 8.09 4.76
C LEU A 76 1.93 7.73 5.27
N ALA A 77 1.65 8.00 6.54
CA ALA A 77 0.34 7.72 7.12
C ALA A 77 -0.47 9.00 7.28
N LEU A 78 -1.79 8.90 7.25
CA LEU A 78 -2.73 9.99 7.48
C LEU A 78 -3.90 9.48 8.31
N SER A 79 -4.15 10.11 9.45
CA SER A 79 -5.42 9.91 10.17
C SER A 79 -6.44 10.97 9.75
N THR A 80 -7.71 10.57 9.73
CA THR A 80 -8.83 11.47 9.42
C THR A 80 -9.30 12.28 10.64
N GLY A 81 -8.43 13.16 11.14
CA GLY A 81 -8.80 14.20 12.09
C GLY A 81 -8.22 14.09 13.51
N ASP A 82 -7.19 13.28 13.75
CA ASP A 82 -6.47 13.31 15.02
C ASP A 82 -5.41 14.42 15.06
N SER A 83 -4.91 14.69 16.28
CA SER A 83 -3.90 15.70 16.55
C SER A 83 -2.48 15.16 16.46
N LEU A 84 -1.52 16.05 16.16
CA LEU A 84 -0.10 15.72 16.23
C LEU A 84 0.31 15.17 17.61
N GLU A 85 -0.20 15.75 18.70
CA GLU A 85 0.09 15.26 20.05
C GLU A 85 -0.42 13.83 20.26
N ARG A 86 -1.57 13.49 19.67
CA ARG A 86 -2.20 12.18 19.75
C ARG A 86 -1.41 11.14 18.94
N HIS A 87 -0.94 11.50 17.75
CA HIS A 87 -0.04 10.67 16.95
C HIS A 87 1.23 10.34 17.73
N LEU A 88 1.94 11.36 18.24
CA LEU A 88 3.20 11.18 18.98
C LEU A 88 3.06 10.34 20.26
N ALA A 89 1.88 10.36 20.89
CA ALA A 89 1.58 9.46 22.00
C ALA A 89 1.39 8.02 21.51
N TRP A 90 0.64 7.83 20.42
CA TRP A 90 0.32 6.51 19.89
C TRP A 90 1.50 5.81 19.20
N GLU A 91 2.42 6.55 18.55
CA GLU A 91 3.64 5.99 17.98
C GLU A 91 4.47 5.23 19.03
N LYS A 92 4.46 5.72 20.29
CA LYS A 92 5.16 5.06 21.40
C LYS A 92 4.52 3.73 21.77
N ASP A 93 3.18 3.68 21.82
CA ASP A 93 2.46 2.43 22.07
C ASP A 93 2.75 1.42 20.95
N ILE A 94 2.75 1.85 19.69
CA ILE A 94 3.07 1.00 18.54
C ILE A 94 4.50 0.46 18.62
N GLU A 95 5.47 1.31 18.97
CA GLU A 95 6.86 0.91 19.16
C GLU A 95 7.02 -0.07 20.33
N GLU A 96 6.35 0.18 21.47
CA GLU A 96 6.36 -0.71 22.63
C GLU A 96 5.77 -2.09 22.31
N ILE A 97 4.62 -2.12 21.62
CA ILE A 97 3.88 -3.34 21.27
C ILE A 97 4.64 -4.16 20.21
N SER A 98 5.19 -3.50 19.20
CA SER A 98 5.83 -4.19 18.06
C SER A 98 7.32 -4.42 18.24
N GLY A 99 8.00 -3.63 19.07
CA GLY A 99 9.45 -3.55 19.11
C GLY A 99 10.07 -2.96 17.83
N ALA A 100 9.30 -2.23 17.03
CA ALA A 100 9.76 -1.53 15.84
C ALA A 100 9.19 -0.10 15.80
N PRO A 101 10.04 0.94 15.71
CA PRO A 101 9.56 2.31 15.60
C PRO A 101 8.91 2.56 14.23
N LEU A 102 8.03 3.56 14.19
CA LEU A 102 7.51 4.07 12.93
C LEU A 102 8.57 4.96 12.25
N GLU A 103 9.18 4.45 11.19
CA GLU A 103 10.22 5.17 10.44
C GLU A 103 9.63 6.25 9.50
N PHE A 104 8.34 6.18 9.22
CA PHE A 104 7.61 7.12 8.37
C PHE A 104 6.75 8.10 9.19
N PRO A 105 6.39 9.27 8.62
CA PRO A 105 5.57 10.25 9.32
C PRO A 105 4.08 9.88 9.33
N ILE A 106 3.38 10.30 10.37
CA ILE A 106 1.92 10.40 10.40
C ILE A 106 1.52 11.87 10.22
N ILE A 107 0.67 12.15 9.22
CA ILE A 107 0.12 13.47 8.92
C ILE A 107 -0.98 13.83 9.93
N ALA A 108 -0.83 14.99 10.56
CA ALA A 108 -1.88 15.60 11.37
C ALA A 108 -2.81 16.43 10.48
N ASP A 109 -3.99 15.90 10.17
CA ASP A 109 -5.00 16.51 9.29
C ASP A 109 -6.25 16.94 10.08
N LYS A 110 -6.05 17.76 11.13
CA LYS A 110 -7.10 18.16 12.09
C LYS A 110 -8.32 18.79 11.42
N ASP A 111 -8.11 19.58 10.37
CA ASP A 111 -9.16 20.28 9.62
C ASP A 111 -9.68 19.47 8.42
N ARG A 112 -9.19 18.23 8.24
CA ARG A 112 -9.56 17.29 7.19
C ARG A 112 -9.27 17.79 5.77
N THR A 113 -8.46 18.83 5.62
CA THR A 113 -8.15 19.41 4.30
C THR A 113 -7.55 18.37 3.37
N ILE A 114 -6.61 17.56 3.85
CA ILE A 114 -5.95 16.54 3.03
C ILE A 114 -6.87 15.34 2.84
N SER A 115 -7.66 15.00 3.85
CA SER A 115 -8.68 13.94 3.79
C SER A 115 -9.70 14.21 2.67
N HIS A 116 -10.21 15.44 2.58
CA HIS A 116 -11.06 15.86 1.47
C HIS A 116 -10.30 15.94 0.14
N LEU A 117 -9.06 16.45 0.15
CA LEU A 117 -8.21 16.52 -1.04
C LEU A 117 -7.94 15.14 -1.67
N TYR A 118 -7.86 14.11 -0.84
CA TYR A 118 -7.69 12.70 -1.22
C TYR A 118 -9.00 11.90 -1.15
N ASN A 119 -10.16 12.57 -1.08
CA ASN A 119 -11.51 11.97 -1.08
C ASN A 119 -11.63 10.70 -0.22
N VAL A 120 -11.00 10.72 0.96
CA VAL A 120 -11.05 9.62 1.94
C VAL A 120 -12.08 9.87 3.04
N VAL A 121 -12.69 11.05 3.04
CA VAL A 121 -13.80 11.50 3.90
C VAL A 121 -14.74 12.38 3.05
N ASP A 122 -16.04 12.16 3.19
CA ASP A 122 -17.12 13.03 2.73
C ASP A 122 -17.85 13.67 3.94
N ASP A 123 -18.55 14.78 3.71
CA ASP A 123 -19.25 15.53 4.75
C ASP A 123 -20.34 14.68 5.45
N GLY A 124 -20.97 13.76 4.71
CA GLY A 124 -21.92 12.79 5.28
C GLY A 124 -21.30 11.81 6.28
N ASP A 125 -19.99 11.57 6.17
CA ASP A 125 -19.23 10.69 7.06
C ASP A 125 -18.98 11.35 8.43
N LEU A 126 -19.07 12.68 8.46
CA LEU A 126 -18.86 13.51 9.64
C LEU A 126 -20.15 13.67 10.46
N GLU A 127 -21.30 13.69 9.81
CA GLU A 127 -22.61 13.81 10.47
C GLU A 127 -22.93 12.60 11.37
N ASP A 128 -22.42 11.41 11.02
CA ASP A 128 -22.62 10.16 11.78
C ASP A 128 -21.62 9.98 12.96
N SER A 129 -20.69 10.93 13.16
CA SER A 129 -19.70 10.87 14.25
C SER A 129 -20.28 10.98 15.66
N SER A 130 -21.56 11.32 15.77
CA SER A 130 -22.33 11.42 17.03
C SER A 130 -23.02 10.12 17.44
N THR A 131 -23.10 9.12 16.54
CA THR A 131 -23.59 7.79 16.89
C THR A 131 -22.37 6.89 17.08
N GLY A 132 -22.23 6.28 18.26
CA GLY A 132 -21.13 5.36 18.52
C GLY A 132 -21.09 4.31 17.43
N ASP A 133 -19.93 4.18 16.76
CA ASP A 133 -19.65 3.27 15.64
C ASP A 133 -19.76 1.80 16.08
N SER A 134 -21.00 1.38 16.32
CA SER A 134 -21.40 0.03 16.70
C SER A 134 -21.77 -0.81 15.48
N THR A 135 -21.88 -0.18 14.30
CA THR A 135 -22.24 -0.82 13.04
C THR A 135 -21.03 -1.12 12.16
N GLY A 136 -19.85 -0.50 12.40
CA GLY A 136 -18.63 -0.73 11.63
C GLY A 136 -18.65 -0.13 10.22
N PHE A 137 -19.63 0.76 9.97
CA PHE A 137 -19.86 1.43 8.68
C PHE A 137 -19.67 2.95 8.74
N ALA A 138 -19.25 3.52 9.89
CA ALA A 138 -18.83 4.91 9.92
C ALA A 138 -17.80 5.11 8.80
N PHE A 139 -18.13 5.97 7.84
CA PHE A 139 -17.53 6.08 6.51
C PHE A 139 -16.10 6.68 6.52
N LYS A 140 -15.35 6.46 7.58
CA LYS A 140 -13.92 6.76 7.61
C LYS A 140 -13.20 5.69 6.80
N THR A 141 -12.91 6.00 5.53
CA THR A 141 -12.35 5.01 4.61
C THR A 141 -10.93 4.60 5.02
N ARG A 142 -10.57 3.33 4.80
CA ARG A 142 -9.19 2.85 4.87
C ARG A 142 -8.66 2.80 3.45
N SER A 143 -7.87 3.80 3.06
CA SER A 143 -7.40 3.90 1.68
C SER A 143 -5.89 3.82 1.63
N ALA A 144 -5.35 3.15 0.61
CA ALA A 144 -3.92 3.17 0.32
C ALA A 144 -3.70 3.61 -1.12
N PHE A 145 -2.93 4.68 -1.31
CA PHE A 145 -2.57 5.20 -2.62
C PHE A 145 -1.12 4.86 -2.92
N ILE A 146 -0.89 4.07 -3.98
CA ILE A 146 0.46 3.83 -4.51
C ILE A 146 0.75 4.86 -5.58
N ILE A 147 1.74 5.71 -5.33
CA ILE A 147 2.08 6.89 -6.11
C ILE A 147 3.48 6.73 -6.66
N SER A 148 3.64 6.90 -7.98
CA SER A 148 4.94 6.75 -8.64
C SER A 148 5.88 7.94 -8.39
N PRO A 149 7.18 7.82 -8.72
CA PRO A 149 8.12 8.94 -8.67
C PRO A 149 7.65 10.18 -9.44
N GLN A 150 6.87 10.02 -10.51
CA GLN A 150 6.27 11.09 -11.31
C GLN A 150 4.96 11.64 -10.70
N LYS A 151 4.68 11.31 -9.44
CA LYS A 151 3.50 11.74 -8.66
C LYS A 151 2.19 11.29 -9.31
N LYS A 152 2.18 10.13 -9.96
CA LYS A 152 0.98 9.58 -10.58
C LYS A 152 0.40 8.47 -9.73
N PHE A 153 -0.92 8.45 -9.55
CA PHE A 153 -1.58 7.29 -8.95
C PHE A 153 -1.37 6.07 -9.85
N LYS A 154 -0.84 4.99 -9.28
CA LYS A 154 -0.64 3.71 -9.95
C LYS A 154 -1.59 2.64 -9.44
N LEU A 155 -2.00 2.75 -8.19
CA LEU A 155 -2.99 1.87 -7.58
C LEU A 155 -3.69 2.59 -6.43
N ILE A 156 -4.97 2.31 -6.23
CA ILE A 156 -5.76 2.78 -5.09
C ILE A 156 -6.48 1.57 -4.50
N PHE A 157 -6.22 1.30 -3.23
CA PHE A 157 -7.03 0.40 -2.42
C PHE A 157 -8.01 1.23 -1.59
N ASN A 158 -9.26 0.79 -1.51
CA ASN A 158 -10.26 1.39 -0.64
C ASN A 158 -10.99 0.27 0.10
N TYR A 159 -10.71 0.17 1.40
CA TYR A 159 -11.25 -0.81 2.33
C TYR A 159 -12.27 -0.12 3.25
N PRO A 160 -13.34 -0.82 3.65
CA PRO A 160 -14.19 -0.33 4.74
C PRO A 160 -13.41 -0.30 6.05
N ALA A 161 -13.85 0.52 7.01
CA ALA A 161 -13.20 0.66 8.32
C ALA A 161 -13.06 -0.66 9.11
N SER A 162 -13.90 -1.66 8.81
CA SER A 162 -13.94 -2.97 9.45
C SER A 162 -12.96 -4.00 8.87
N VAL A 163 -12.32 -3.72 7.73
CA VAL A 163 -11.43 -4.67 7.07
C VAL A 163 -10.02 -4.11 7.02
N GLY A 164 -9.07 -4.80 7.68
CA GLY A 164 -7.65 -4.45 7.62
C GLY A 164 -7.05 -4.76 6.24
N MET A 165 -6.10 -3.93 5.83
CA MET A 165 -5.36 -4.09 4.58
C MET A 165 -4.45 -5.32 4.59
N ASN A 166 -4.23 -5.90 3.40
CA ASN A 166 -3.25 -6.95 3.20
C ASN A 166 -1.90 -6.37 2.73
N THR A 167 -0.89 -6.36 3.61
CA THR A 167 0.45 -5.83 3.29
C THR A 167 1.24 -6.69 2.30
N VAL A 168 0.97 -8.00 2.23
CA VAL A 168 1.57 -8.88 1.20
C VAL A 168 1.13 -8.43 -0.19
N GLU A 169 -0.13 -8.03 -0.33
CA GLU A 169 -0.62 -7.52 -1.61
C GLU A 169 0.04 -6.19 -1.97
N LEU A 170 0.28 -5.28 -1.02
CA LEU A 170 1.04 -4.04 -1.28
C LEU A 170 2.43 -4.33 -1.86
N ILE A 171 3.16 -5.26 -1.26
CA ILE A 171 4.51 -5.62 -1.73
C ILE A 171 4.43 -6.33 -3.11
N ARG A 172 3.47 -7.24 -3.28
CA ARG A 172 3.27 -7.94 -4.56
C ARG A 172 2.96 -6.96 -5.70
N VAL A 173 2.11 -5.96 -5.48
CA VAL A 173 1.81 -4.97 -6.53
C VAL A 173 2.99 -4.05 -6.83
N LEU A 174 3.85 -3.75 -5.87
CA LEU A 174 5.12 -3.04 -6.13
C LEU A 174 6.02 -3.85 -7.07
N HIS A 175 6.19 -5.15 -6.82
CA HIS A 175 6.86 -6.05 -7.76
C HIS A 175 6.23 -6.02 -9.15
N CYS A 176 4.89 -6.10 -9.23
CA CYS A 176 4.19 -6.03 -10.51
C CYS A 176 4.50 -4.73 -11.26
N LEU A 177 4.41 -3.59 -10.57
CA LEU A 177 4.58 -2.26 -11.15
C LEU A 177 6.01 -2.05 -11.68
N GLU A 178 7.03 -2.40 -10.89
CA GLU A 178 8.43 -2.38 -11.33
C GLU A 178 8.67 -3.30 -12.53
N THR A 179 8.11 -4.51 -12.48
CA THR A 179 8.27 -5.50 -13.56
C THR A 179 7.68 -5.00 -14.87
N VAL A 180 6.45 -4.47 -14.87
CA VAL A 180 5.82 -3.98 -16.11
C VAL A 180 6.47 -2.71 -16.63
N GLU A 181 7.01 -1.86 -15.75
CA GLU A 181 7.75 -0.66 -16.14
C GLU A 181 9.09 -1.03 -16.84
N ALA A 182 9.80 -2.04 -16.32
CA ALA A 182 11.03 -2.55 -16.91
C ALA A 182 10.79 -3.35 -18.21
N ALA A 183 9.73 -4.16 -18.26
CA ALA A 183 9.51 -5.16 -19.33
C ALA A 183 8.89 -4.60 -20.63
N LYS A 184 8.58 -3.30 -20.70
CA LYS A 184 8.23 -2.53 -21.93
C LYS A 184 7.37 -3.28 -22.96
N GLY A 185 6.21 -3.77 -22.52
CA GLY A 185 5.24 -4.44 -23.38
C GLY A 185 4.82 -5.84 -22.92
N LEU A 186 5.43 -6.34 -21.86
CA LEU A 186 4.89 -7.46 -21.09
C LEU A 186 3.94 -6.96 -19.99
N ARG A 187 3.09 -7.86 -19.47
CA ARG A 187 2.15 -7.64 -18.37
C ARG A 187 2.22 -8.80 -17.40
N THR A 188 1.95 -8.52 -16.13
CA THR A 188 1.76 -9.54 -15.10
C THR A 188 0.35 -10.12 -15.19
N PRO A 189 0.16 -11.44 -15.33
CA PRO A 189 -1.16 -12.07 -15.31
C PRO A 189 -1.82 -12.02 -13.91
N GLY A 190 -3.04 -12.55 -13.80
CA GLY A 190 -3.76 -12.65 -12.52
C GLY A 190 -2.97 -13.49 -11.51
N ASN A 191 -2.96 -13.03 -10.24
CA ASN A 191 -2.21 -13.64 -9.14
C ASN A 191 -0.70 -13.79 -9.38
N TRP A 192 -0.14 -13.05 -10.33
CA TRP A 192 1.30 -13.11 -10.62
C TRP A 192 2.14 -12.76 -9.40
N ILE A 193 3.20 -13.51 -9.21
CA ILE A 193 4.29 -13.30 -8.26
C ILE A 193 5.61 -13.36 -9.04
N PRO A 194 6.71 -12.77 -8.54
CA PRO A 194 7.96 -12.81 -9.29
C PRO A 194 8.45 -14.24 -9.49
N GLY A 195 9.03 -14.50 -10.66
CA GLY A 195 9.36 -15.84 -11.16
C GLY A 195 8.26 -16.50 -11.99
N CYS A 196 7.00 -16.05 -11.92
CA CYS A 196 5.96 -16.51 -12.84
C CYS A 196 6.10 -15.88 -14.24
N ASP A 197 5.62 -16.60 -15.25
CA ASP A 197 5.52 -16.11 -16.63
C ASP A 197 4.78 -14.78 -16.74
N LEU A 198 5.27 -13.94 -17.65
CA LEU A 198 4.59 -12.71 -18.08
C LEU A 198 3.78 -12.96 -19.33
N VAL A 199 2.81 -12.09 -19.62
CA VAL A 199 2.03 -12.14 -20.86
C VAL A 199 2.40 -11.00 -21.80
N ILE A 200 2.46 -11.28 -23.11
CA ILE A 200 2.75 -10.29 -24.13
C ILE A 200 1.51 -9.45 -24.40
N HIS A 201 1.64 -8.12 -24.37
CA HIS A 201 0.54 -7.22 -24.71
C HIS A 201 0.05 -7.45 -26.15
N PRO A 202 -1.27 -7.40 -26.42
CA PRO A 202 -1.81 -7.61 -27.77
C PRO A 202 -1.26 -6.67 -28.85
N ASP A 203 -0.85 -5.45 -28.48
CA ASP A 203 -0.27 -4.47 -29.43
C ASP A 203 1.07 -4.90 -30.03
N ILE A 204 1.74 -5.92 -29.45
CA ILE A 204 2.96 -6.48 -30.02
C ILE A 204 2.56 -7.52 -31.06
N THR A 205 2.84 -7.28 -32.33
CA THR A 205 2.52 -8.25 -33.41
C THR A 205 3.33 -9.53 -33.26
N ASP A 206 2.92 -10.60 -33.93
CA ASP A 206 3.64 -11.88 -33.86
C ASP A 206 5.08 -11.77 -34.40
N GLU A 207 5.31 -10.96 -35.43
CA GLU A 207 6.65 -10.68 -35.95
C GLU A 207 7.50 -9.95 -34.91
N GLN A 208 6.93 -8.96 -34.23
CA GLN A 208 7.62 -8.23 -33.17
C GLN A 208 7.89 -9.13 -31.95
N ALA A 209 6.94 -9.98 -31.58
CA ALA A 209 7.07 -10.93 -30.48
C ALA A 209 8.16 -11.97 -30.79
N GLN A 210 8.22 -12.49 -32.01
CA GLN A 210 9.25 -13.44 -32.43
C GLN A 210 10.66 -12.84 -32.37
N VAL A 211 10.79 -11.54 -32.63
CA VAL A 211 12.07 -10.83 -32.55
C VAL A 211 12.44 -10.51 -31.08
N LYS A 212 11.49 -10.02 -30.30
CA LYS A 212 11.74 -9.56 -28.91
C LYS A 212 11.82 -10.70 -27.91
N PHE A 213 11.05 -11.76 -28.12
CA PHE A 213 10.82 -12.85 -27.18
C PHE A 213 10.87 -14.20 -27.92
N PRO A 214 11.97 -14.58 -28.57
CA PRO A 214 12.01 -15.68 -29.55
C PRO A 214 11.50 -17.05 -29.06
N ASN A 215 11.45 -17.27 -27.74
CA ASN A 215 11.00 -18.51 -27.10
C ASN A 215 9.62 -18.37 -26.41
N TYR A 216 8.83 -17.36 -26.76
CA TYR A 216 7.51 -17.18 -26.16
C TYR A 216 6.57 -18.36 -26.47
N GLN A 217 5.68 -18.70 -25.54
CA GLN A 217 4.68 -19.75 -25.73
C GLN A 217 3.35 -19.13 -26.15
N SER A 218 2.76 -19.62 -27.24
CA SER A 218 1.46 -19.16 -27.73
C SER A 218 0.37 -20.19 -27.45
N VAL A 219 -0.58 -19.86 -26.56
CA VAL A 219 -1.79 -20.68 -26.34
C VAL A 219 -2.89 -20.24 -27.31
N LYS A 220 -3.02 -18.93 -27.51
CA LYS A 220 -3.87 -18.27 -28.51
C LYS A 220 -3.14 -17.02 -29.03
N PRO A 221 -3.52 -16.47 -30.19
CA PRO A 221 -2.89 -15.24 -30.71
C PRO A 221 -2.86 -14.07 -29.70
N TYR A 222 -3.87 -13.96 -28.84
CA TYR A 222 -3.93 -12.94 -27.78
C TYR A 222 -3.38 -13.37 -26.42
N LEU A 223 -3.06 -14.66 -26.24
CA LEU A 223 -2.62 -15.25 -24.97
C LEU A 223 -1.26 -15.93 -25.19
N ARG A 224 -0.22 -15.11 -25.05
CA ARG A 224 1.17 -15.45 -25.31
C ARG A 224 1.99 -15.18 -24.05
N PHE A 225 2.84 -16.13 -23.66
CA PHE A 225 3.60 -16.12 -22.42
C PHE A 225 5.10 -16.01 -22.68
N VAL A 226 5.79 -15.25 -21.83
CA VAL A 226 7.24 -15.15 -21.80
C VAL A 226 7.72 -15.63 -20.45
N GLU A 227 8.53 -16.69 -20.48
CA GLU A 227 9.19 -17.23 -19.30
C GLU A 227 10.13 -16.17 -18.72
N THR A 228 10.04 -15.97 -17.40
CA THR A 228 10.96 -15.09 -16.68
C THR A 228 12.08 -15.92 -16.05
N PRO A 229 13.29 -15.36 -15.87
CA PRO A 229 14.33 -16.07 -15.14
C PRO A 229 13.83 -16.53 -13.78
N THR A 230 14.18 -17.76 -13.38
CA THR A 230 13.94 -18.28 -12.03
C THR A 230 14.37 -17.25 -11.00
N GLN A 231 13.43 -16.86 -10.16
CA GLN A 231 13.69 -15.98 -9.03
C GLN A 231 13.14 -16.65 -7.78
N THR A 232 13.95 -16.72 -6.74
CA THR A 232 13.46 -17.04 -5.40
C THR A 232 13.04 -15.73 -4.78
N VAL A 233 11.75 -15.64 -4.45
CA VAL A 233 11.20 -14.50 -3.69
C VAL A 233 10.84 -15.02 -2.33
N GLU A 234 11.55 -14.53 -1.33
CA GLU A 234 11.18 -14.70 0.07
C GLU A 234 10.40 -13.47 0.48
N ALA A 235 9.13 -13.68 0.81
CA ALA A 235 8.28 -12.63 1.36
C ALA A 235 7.93 -13.00 2.79
N GLU A 236 8.13 -12.06 3.70
CA GLU A 236 7.66 -12.21 5.07
C GLU A 236 6.16 -11.93 5.14
N HIS A 237 5.39 -12.93 5.57
CA HIS A 237 3.96 -12.79 5.81
C HIS A 237 3.68 -12.74 7.30
N LEU A 238 3.47 -11.53 7.79
CA LEU A 238 3.15 -11.26 9.19
C LEU A 238 1.64 -11.38 9.43
N LEU A 239 1.25 -12.15 10.45
CA LEU A 239 -0.14 -12.47 10.78
C LEU A 239 -0.41 -12.33 12.27
N PHE A 240 -1.53 -11.69 12.63
CA PHE A 240 -1.99 -11.67 14.02
C PHE A 240 -2.75 -12.95 14.36
N ARG A 241 -2.26 -13.71 15.35
CA ARG A 241 -2.87 -14.96 15.82
C ARG A 241 -2.84 -15.05 17.34
N LYS A 242 -4.00 -15.23 17.97
CA LYS A 242 -4.14 -15.36 19.44
C LYS A 242 -3.46 -14.21 20.20
N GLY A 243 -3.58 -12.98 19.70
CA GLY A 243 -2.93 -11.81 20.31
C GLY A 243 -1.41 -11.75 20.10
N HIS A 244 -0.83 -12.56 19.22
CA HIS A 244 0.60 -12.54 18.90
C HIS A 244 0.80 -12.19 17.42
N LEU A 245 1.94 -11.58 17.10
CA LEU A 245 2.38 -11.44 15.71
C LEU A 245 3.21 -12.67 15.35
N ALA A 246 2.76 -13.42 14.35
CA ALA A 246 3.47 -14.59 13.81
C ALA A 246 4.04 -14.25 12.44
N SER A 247 5.23 -14.75 12.14
CA SER A 247 5.84 -14.64 10.82
C SER A 247 5.74 -15.96 10.06
N HIS A 248 5.40 -15.87 8.77
CA HIS A 248 5.40 -16.98 7.85
C HIS A 248 6.22 -16.61 6.63
N SER A 249 7.32 -17.31 6.39
CA SER A 249 8.10 -17.14 5.16
C SER A 249 7.36 -17.83 4.02
N ILE A 250 6.93 -17.04 3.05
CA ILE A 250 6.43 -17.54 1.78
C ILE A 250 7.59 -17.51 0.81
N VAL A 251 7.98 -18.67 0.31
CA VAL A 251 9.02 -18.81 -0.70
C VAL A 251 8.35 -19.16 -2.02
N ALA A 252 8.39 -18.21 -2.96
CA ALA A 252 8.06 -18.48 -4.35
C ALA A 252 9.34 -18.92 -5.07
N GLN A 253 9.35 -20.16 -5.55
CA GLN A 253 10.41 -20.68 -6.42
C GLN A 253 9.77 -21.12 -7.74
N ASP A 254 10.25 -20.58 -8.86
CA ASP A 254 9.72 -20.88 -10.20
C ASP A 254 8.20 -20.64 -10.31
N GLY A 255 7.69 -19.61 -9.61
CA GLY A 255 6.26 -19.30 -9.58
C GLY A 255 5.40 -20.28 -8.78
N LEU A 256 6.00 -21.27 -8.12
CA LEU A 256 5.32 -22.16 -7.18
C LEU A 256 5.47 -21.61 -5.77
N LEU A 257 4.34 -21.39 -5.11
CA LEU A 257 4.29 -21.01 -3.71
C LEU A 257 4.55 -22.24 -2.83
N SER A 258 5.57 -22.15 -2.00
CA SER A 258 5.80 -23.06 -0.88
C SER A 258 5.88 -22.25 0.41
N GLY A 259 5.37 -22.81 1.51
CA GLY A 259 5.39 -22.15 2.80
C GLY A 259 5.43 -23.16 3.92
N ALA A 260 6.31 -22.91 4.91
CA ALA A 260 6.32 -23.62 6.19
C ALA A 260 5.97 -22.63 7.29
N LEU A 261 5.11 -23.02 8.23
CA LEU A 261 4.92 -22.22 9.44
C LEU A 261 6.22 -22.33 10.24
N ASN A 262 6.93 -21.21 10.38
CA ASN A 262 8.03 -21.13 11.34
C ASN A 262 7.40 -20.84 12.70
N ASP A 263 7.28 -21.87 13.55
CA ASP A 263 6.79 -21.74 14.92
C ASP A 263 7.85 -21.09 15.87
N GLU A 264 8.94 -20.52 15.34
CA GLU A 264 10.14 -20.19 16.15
C GLU A 264 10.37 -18.71 16.49
N GLU A 265 9.49 -17.76 16.13
CA GLU A 265 9.56 -16.40 16.70
C GLU A 265 8.22 -15.97 17.29
N HIS A 266 7.94 -16.49 18.50
CA HIS A 266 6.91 -15.93 19.35
C HIS A 266 7.43 -14.67 20.06
N HIS A 267 7.30 -13.53 19.40
CA HIS A 267 7.33 -12.26 20.13
C HIS A 267 5.99 -12.12 20.86
N ALA A 268 6.00 -12.35 22.17
CA ALA A 268 4.87 -12.06 23.03
C ALA A 268 4.48 -10.60 22.86
N ILE A 269 3.24 -10.33 22.45
CA ILE A 269 2.66 -8.99 22.55
C ILE A 269 2.18 -8.83 24.00
N VAL A 270 3.16 -8.80 24.91
CA VAL A 270 3.12 -8.53 26.36
C VAL A 270 2.21 -9.44 27.23
N SER A 271 2.68 -9.73 28.45
CA SER A 271 1.98 -10.44 29.54
C SER A 271 1.08 -9.53 30.38
#